data_AF-A0A945JT66-F1
#
_entry.id   AF-A0A945JT66-F1
#
_cell.length_a   1.000
_cell.length_b   1.000
_cell.length_c   1.000
_cell.angle_alpha   90.00
_cell.angle_beta   90.00
_cell.angle_gamma   90.00
#
_symmetry.space_group_name_H-M   'P 1'
#
loop_
_entity.id
_entity.type
_entity.pdbx_description
1 polymer ?
#
loop_
_entity_poly.entity_id
_entity_poly.type
_entity_poly.pdbx_seq_one_letter_code
_entity_poly.pdbx_strand_id
1 'polypeptide(L)' 'MPTNPDAATPSVVMEQAPRRVRVIFNDETIADSTKALVMLETHHPPVFYFPIHDVRMDLLEPTDHGST' A
#
# COMPACT_ATOMS: atom_id res chain seq x y z
N MET A 1 18.90 -30.90 -19.24
CA MET A 1 18.61 -29.51 -18.84
C MET A 1 17.84 -29.57 -17.54
N PRO A 2 18.36 -29.08 -16.40
CA PRO A 2 17.56 -29.09 -15.17
C PRO A 2 16.39 -28.11 -15.34
N THR A 3 15.18 -28.62 -15.14
CA THR A 3 13.93 -27.85 -15.00
C THR A 3 14.00 -27.09 -13.68
N ASN A 4 14.11 -25.76 -13.75
CA ASN A 4 14.05 -24.90 -12.57
C ASN A 4 12.65 -25.02 -11.93
N PRO A 5 12.50 -25.53 -10.69
CA PRO A 5 11.20 -25.59 -10.03
C PRO A 5 10.71 -24.22 -9.53
N ASP A 6 11.49 -23.16 -9.73
CA ASP A 6 11.19 -21.79 -9.29
C ASP A 6 10.68 -20.89 -10.43
N ALA A 7 9.82 -21.41 -11.30
CA ALA A 7 9.07 -20.58 -12.25
C ALA A 7 7.93 -19.83 -11.50
N ALA A 8 8.35 -18.87 -10.68
CA ALA A 8 7.66 -17.73 -10.08
C ALA A 8 6.12 -17.71 -10.17
N THR A 9 5.46 -18.30 -9.18
CA THR A 9 4.05 -17.94 -8.89
C THR A 9 4.05 -16.52 -8.31
N PRO A 10 3.24 -15.56 -8.82
CA PRO A 10 3.13 -14.25 -8.19
C PRO A 10 2.65 -14.46 -6.76
N SER A 11 3.48 -14.06 -5.79
CA SER A 11 3.11 -14.10 -4.39
C SER A 11 2.73 -12.70 -3.96
N VAL A 12 1.59 -12.62 -3.27
CA VAL A 12 1.14 -11.40 -2.60
C VAL A 12 1.16 -11.66 -1.11
N VAL A 13 1.88 -10.84 -0.37
CA VAL A 13 1.96 -10.91 1.08
C VAL A 13 1.47 -9.59 1.66
N MET A 14 0.64 -9.67 2.70
CA MET A 14 0.11 -8.53 3.43
C MET A 14 0.61 -8.59 4.88
N GLU A 15 1.24 -7.52 5.34
CA GLU A 15 1.79 -7.43 6.70
C GLU A 15 1.47 -6.08 7.32
N GLN A 16 1.51 -6.00 8.66
CA GLN A 16 1.47 -4.70 9.33
C GLN A 16 2.79 -3.97 9.12
N ALA A 17 2.72 -2.68 8.76
CA ALA A 17 3.92 -1.87 8.62
C ALA A 17 4.68 -1.84 9.96
N PRO A 18 5.99 -2.14 9.98
CA PRO A 18 6.76 -2.26 11.22
C PRO A 18 7.02 -0.91 11.89
N ARG A 19 6.66 0.20 11.22
CA ARG A 19 6.86 1.57 11.67
C ARG A 19 5.67 2.43 11.28
N ARG A 20 5.53 3.58 11.96
CA ARG A 20 4.57 4.63 11.60
C ARG A 20 4.81 5.09 10.17
N VAL A 21 3.75 5.16 9.36
CA VAL A 21 3.80 5.60 7.97
C VAL A 21 3.06 6.91 7.84
N ARG A 22 3.67 7.89 7.14
CA ARG A 22 3.08 9.19 6.85
C ARG A 22 3.08 9.48 5.36
N VAL A 23 1.97 9.98 4.86
CA VAL A 23 1.83 10.49 3.49
C VAL A 23 1.79 12.01 3.57
N ILE A 24 2.77 12.66 2.95
CA ILE A 24 2.91 14.12 2.94
C ILE A 24 2.85 14.60 1.50
N PHE A 25 2.03 15.62 1.25
CA PHE A 25 1.93 16.29 -0.04
C PHE A 25 1.87 17.80 0.19
N ASN A 26 2.76 18.55 -0.46
CA ASN A 26 2.89 20.01 -0.28
C ASN A 26 2.95 20.43 1.20
N ASP A 27 3.80 19.75 1.98
CA ASP A 27 3.97 19.96 3.43
C ASP A 27 2.72 19.67 4.30
N GLU A 28 1.62 19.20 3.71
CA GLU A 28 0.41 18.78 4.41
C GLU A 28 0.41 17.26 4.63
N THR A 29 0.04 16.82 5.83
CA THR A 29 -0.02 15.39 6.15
C THR A 29 -1.41 14.85 5.79
N ILE A 30 -1.48 14.02 4.75
CA ILE A 30 -2.74 13.45 4.24
C ILE A 30 -3.14 12.19 5.01
N ALA A 31 -2.15 11.36 5.38
CA ALA A 31 -2.38 10.16 6.17
C ALA A 31 -1.25 9.94 7.18
N ASP A 32 -1.58 9.47 8.37
CA ASP A 32 -0.60 9.21 9.42
C ASP A 32 -1.06 8.03 10.30
N SER A 33 -0.42 6.87 10.14
CA SER A 33 -0.87 5.63 10.77
C SER A 33 0.26 4.82 11.40
N THR A 34 -0.04 4.20 12.54
CA THR A 34 0.75 3.12 13.16
C THR A 34 0.17 1.73 12.86
N LYS A 35 -0.94 1.68 12.12
CA LYS A 35 -1.72 0.48 11.78
C LYS A 35 -1.81 0.27 10.26
N ALA A 36 -0.99 0.98 9.48
CA ALA A 36 -0.90 0.78 8.04
C ALA A 36 -0.51 -0.67 7.73
N LEU A 37 -1.06 -1.20 6.64
CA LEU A 37 -0.63 -2.46 6.06
C LEU A 37 0.30 -2.19 4.89
N VAL A 38 1.25 -3.10 4.66
CA VAL A 38 2.10 -3.11 3.47
C VAL A 38 1.79 -4.37 2.67
N MET A 39 1.49 -4.19 1.39
CA MET A 39 1.36 -5.24 0.40
C MET A 39 2.68 -5.37 -0.36
N LEU A 40 3.23 -6.57 -0.37
CA LEU A 40 4.43 -6.93 -1.10
C LEU A 40 4.02 -7.93 -2.19
N GLU A 41 4.15 -7.50 -3.45
CA GLU A 41 3.93 -8.37 -4.61
C GLU A 41 5.26 -8.56 -5.33
N THR A 42 5.55 -9.79 -5.76
CA THR A 42 6.78 -10.13 -6.48
C THR A 42 7.02 -9.15 -7.64
N HIS A 43 8.21 -8.55 -7.68
CA HIS A 43 8.64 -7.57 -8.69
C HIS A 43 7.89 -6.22 -8.71
N HIS A 44 7.03 -5.93 -7.73
CA HIS A 44 6.37 -4.64 -7.61
C HIS A 44 6.86 -3.85 -6.39
N PRO A 45 6.85 -2.51 -6.44
CA PRO A 45 7.07 -1.69 -5.25
C PRO A 45 6.03 -1.98 -4.15
N PRO A 46 6.40 -1.87 -2.86
CA PRO A 46 5.44 -2.00 -1.77
C PRO A 46 4.28 -1.00 -1.89
N VAL A 47 3.06 -1.48 -1.64
CA VAL A 47 1.85 -0.64 -1.59
C VAL A 47 1.37 -0.53 -0.15
N PHE A 48 1.11 0.69 0.32
CA PHE A 48 0.64 0.93 1.69
C PHE A 48 -0.87 1.16 1.72
N TYR A 49 -1.56 0.44 2.59
CA TYR A 49 -2.97 0.63 2.89
C TYR A 49 -3.14 1.25 4.27
N PHE A 50 -3.97 2.29 4.35
CA PHE A 50 -4.23 3.03 5.59
C PHE A 50 -5.66 2.76 6.06
N PRO A 51 -5.89 2.57 7.37
CA PRO A 51 -7.23 2.66 7.93
C PRO A 51 -7.84 4.03 7.63
N ILE A 52 -9.11 4.08 7.21
CA ILE A 52 -9.75 5.34 6.77
C ILE A 52 -9.76 6.42 7.86
N HIS A 53 -9.77 6.03 9.14
CA HIS A 53 -9.75 6.97 10.28
C HIS A 53 -8.37 7.64 10.49
N ASP A 54 -7.31 7.09 9.91
CA ASP A 54 -5.96 7.67 9.93
C ASP A 54 -5.68 8.54 8.69
N VAL A 55 -6.69 8.74 7.82
CA VAL A 55 -6.62 9.54 6.60
C VAL A 55 -7.48 10.79 6.76
N ARG A 56 -6.91 11.94 6.39
CA ARG A 56 -7.62 13.23 6.33
C ARG A 56 -8.53 13.30 5.11
N MET A 57 -9.67 12.59 5.19
CA MET A 57 -10.65 12.53 4.11
C MET A 57 -11.26 13.89 3.75
N ASP A 58 -11.18 14.88 4.64
CA ASP A 58 -11.55 16.28 4.38
C ASP A 58 -10.67 16.96 3.31
N LEU A 59 -9.49 16.41 3.03
CA LEU A 59 -8.56 16.90 2.00
C LEU A 59 -8.69 16.16 0.66
N LEU A 60 -9.60 15.18 0.57
CA LEU A 60 -9.76 14.31 -0.59
C LEU A 60 -11.14 14.51 -1.21
N GLU A 61 -11.18 14.55 -2.55
CA GLU A 61 -12.42 14.56 -3.31
C GLU A 61 -12.52 13.26 -4.13
N PRO A 62 -13.68 12.56 -4.10
CA PRO A 62 -13.92 11.43 -4.98
C PRO A 62 -13.77 11.83 -6.46
N THR A 63 -13.13 10.98 -7.24
CA THR A 63 -13.08 11.13 -8.70
C THR A 63 -14.05 10.14 -9.35
N ASP A 64 -14.43 10.40 -10.60
CA ASP A 64 -15.27 9.49 -11.38
C ASP A 64 -14.52 8.20 -11.83
N HIS A 65 -13.25 8.06 -11.47
CA HIS A 65 -12.45 6.88 -11.82
C HIS A 65 -12.81 5.69 -10.92
N GLY A 66 -13.42 4.67 -11.51
CA GLY A 66 -13.62 3.36 -10.90
C GLY A 66 -13.02 2.26 -11.77
N SER A 67 -12.37 1.28 -11.16
CA SER A 67 -12.10 0.00 -11.82
C SER A 67 -13.31 -0.90 -11.61
N THR A 68 -13.80 -1.52 -12.69
CA THR A 68 -14.92 -2.50 -12.66
C THR A 68 -14.38 -3.92 -12.62
#